data_AF-A0A2G1W040-F1
#
_entry.id   AF-A0A2G1W040-F1
#
_cell.length_a   1.000
_cell.length_b   1.000
_cell.length_c   1.000
_cell.angle_alpha   90.00
_cell.angle_beta   90.00
_cell.angle_gamma   90.00
#
_symmetry.space_group_name_H-M   'P 1'
#
loop_
_entity.id
_entity.type
_entity.pdbx_description
1 polymer ?
#
loop_
_entity_poly.entity_id
_entity_poly.type
_entity_poly.pdbx_seq_one_letter_code
_entity_poly.pdbx_strand_id
1 'polypeptide(L)'
;MAIVLSFLVFLQGLGAYLAGLPGFVAGLLVYLILRFAPRRNRRIQRAALKLMAEERYADAAKVFEKGYRFFDEHRWYDRNRAFTMLDYSGMDYREMMLANWATNLALAGDKQKARELYRQCLELYPESRLAKPALRFLEPESSDDGSRRQV
;
A
#
# COMPACT_ATOMS: atom_id res chain seq x y z
N MET A 1 -0.84 5.82 -19.09
CA MET A 1 0.57 5.83 -19.55
C MET A 1 0.79 6.80 -20.70
N ALA A 2 -0.01 6.76 -21.77
CA ALA A 2 0.11 7.69 -22.90
C ALA A 2 0.03 9.19 -22.50
N ILE A 3 -0.95 9.58 -21.68
CA ILE A 3 -1.12 10.98 -21.22
C ILE A 3 0.11 11.51 -20.47
N VAL A 4 0.69 10.67 -19.59
CA VAL A 4 1.89 11.02 -18.81
C VAL A 4 3.12 11.16 -19.72
N LEU A 5 3.25 10.28 -20.72
CA LEU A 5 4.31 10.38 -21.72
C LEU A 5 4.19 11.64 -22.57
N SER A 6 2.98 11.98 -23.04
CA SER A 6 2.73 13.20 -23.79
C SER A 6 3.05 14.45 -22.97
N PHE A 7 2.68 14.47 -21.69
CA PHE A 7 2.98 15.58 -20.79
C PHE A 7 4.49 15.74 -20.51
N LEU A 8 5.24 14.63 -20.39
CA LEU A 8 6.69 14.67 -20.18
C LEU A 8 7.45 15.10 -21.45
N VAL A 9 7.01 14.66 -22.63
CA VAL A 9 7.57 15.12 -23.91
C VAL A 9 7.29 16.60 -24.11
N PHE A 10 6.08 17.06 -23.76
CA PHE A 10 5.74 18.48 -23.79
C PHE A 10 6.63 19.32 -22.86
N LEU A 11 6.84 18.87 -21.61
CA LEU A 11 7.75 19.53 -20.66
C LEU A 11 9.21 19.57 -21.15
N GLN A 12 9.68 18.50 -21.81
CA GLN A 12 11.02 18.47 -22.41
C GLN A 12 11.15 19.44 -23.58
N GLY A 13 10.14 19.50 -24.45
CA GLY A 13 10.08 20.48 -25.54
C GLY A 13 10.04 21.92 -25.03
N LEU A 14 9.25 22.18 -23.98
CA LEU A 14 9.17 23.48 -23.33
C LEU A 14 10.50 23.88 -22.65
N GLY A 15 11.16 22.94 -21.95
CA GLY A 15 12.48 23.17 -21.36
C GLY A 15 13.55 23.44 -22.41
N ALA A 16 13.53 22.70 -23.52
CA ALA A 16 14.42 22.94 -24.65
C ALA A 16 14.18 24.30 -25.31
N TYR A 17 12.92 24.72 -25.42
CA TYR A 17 12.54 26.02 -25.97
C TYR A 17 13.01 27.19 -25.09
N LEU A 18 12.88 27.07 -23.76
CA LEU A 18 13.21 28.16 -22.83
C LEU A 18 14.70 28.25 -22.49
N ALA A 19 15.40 27.12 -22.40
CA ALA A 19 16.76 27.07 -21.87
C ALA A 19 17.73 26.25 -22.73
N GLY A 20 17.33 25.82 -23.93
CA GLY A 20 18.17 25.05 -24.84
C GLY A 20 18.57 23.68 -24.29
N LEU A 21 19.82 23.28 -24.52
CA LEU A 21 20.35 21.97 -24.13
C LEU A 21 20.30 21.71 -22.61
N PRO A 22 20.64 22.66 -21.71
CA PRO A 22 20.45 22.48 -20.27
C PRO A 22 19.01 22.14 -19.86
N GLY A 23 18.02 22.80 -20.46
CA GLY A 23 16.60 22.56 -20.16
C GLY A 23 16.13 21.18 -20.64
N PHE A 24 16.60 20.73 -21.80
CA PHE A 24 16.35 19.38 -22.30
C PHE A 24 16.96 18.31 -21.38
N VAL A 25 18.21 18.48 -20.96
CA VAL A 25 18.91 17.54 -20.06
C VAL A 25 18.21 17.46 -18.70
N ALA A 26 17.78 18.60 -18.15
CA ALA A 26 17.02 18.62 -16.90
C ALA A 26 15.69 17.86 -17.03
N GLY A 27 14.94 18.07 -18.12
CA GLY A 27 13.69 17.35 -18.39
C GLY A 27 13.89 15.84 -18.61
N LEU A 28 15.02 15.43 -19.21
CA LEU A 28 15.39 14.02 -19.36
C LEU A 28 15.73 13.38 -18.01
N LEU A 29 16.48 14.08 -17.15
CA LEU A 29 16.82 13.59 -15.81
C LEU A 29 15.57 13.41 -14.95
N VAL A 30 14.65 14.38 -14.96
CA VAL A 30 13.35 14.26 -14.28
C VAL A 30 12.56 13.08 -14.82
N TYR A 31 12.49 12.91 -16.15
CA TYR A 31 11.84 11.74 -16.76
C TYR A 31 12.45 10.42 -16.30
N LEU A 32 13.78 10.31 -16.28
CA LEU A 32 14.47 9.09 -15.87
C LEU A 32 14.19 8.80 -14.39
N ILE A 33 14.32 9.80 -13.52
CA ILE A 33 13.97 9.65 -12.09
C ILE A 33 12.54 9.11 -11.96
N LEU A 34 11.57 9.75 -12.60
CA LEU A 34 10.15 9.35 -12.55
C LEU A 34 9.89 7.94 -13.14
N ARG A 35 10.54 7.60 -14.26
CA ARG A 35 10.36 6.30 -14.94
C ARG A 35 10.92 5.14 -14.12
N PHE A 36 11.94 5.39 -13.29
CA PHE A 36 12.57 4.38 -12.47
C PHE A 36 12.05 4.39 -11.01
N ALA A 37 11.29 5.41 -10.58
CA ALA A 37 10.99 5.70 -9.18
C ALA A 37 10.16 4.67 -8.37
N PRO A 38 9.23 3.82 -8.89
CA PRO A 38 8.65 2.81 -8.00
C PRO A 38 8.30 1.48 -8.68
N ARG A 39 9.32 0.73 -9.12
CA ARG A 39 9.09 -0.67 -9.55
C ARG A 39 8.92 -1.62 -8.38
N ARG A 40 9.58 -1.37 -7.25
CA ARG A 40 9.63 -2.32 -6.12
C ARG A 40 8.27 -2.54 -5.49
N ASN A 41 7.57 -1.48 -5.11
CA ASN A 41 6.25 -1.57 -4.48
C ASN A 41 5.21 -2.24 -5.38
N ARG A 42 5.13 -1.81 -6.65
CA ARG A 42 4.23 -2.46 -7.63
C ARG A 42 4.56 -3.94 -7.84
N ARG A 43 5.84 -4.33 -7.79
CA ARG A 43 6.25 -5.74 -7.85
C ARG A 43 5.80 -6.51 -6.61
N ILE A 44 5.98 -5.95 -5.41
CA ILE A 44 5.52 -6.56 -4.15
C ILE A 44 4.01 -6.78 -4.20
N GLN A 45 3.23 -5.75 -4.51
CA GLN A 45 1.77 -5.88 -4.61
C GLN A 45 1.34 -6.89 -5.67
N ARG A 46 1.89 -6.83 -6.88
CA ARG A 46 1.54 -7.78 -7.94
C ARG A 46 1.88 -9.22 -7.55
N ALA A 47 3.02 -9.43 -6.90
CA ALA A 47 3.40 -10.75 -6.42
C ALA A 47 2.43 -11.27 -5.35
N ALA A 48 2.06 -10.43 -4.38
CA ALA A 48 1.12 -10.80 -3.33
C ALA A 48 -0.29 -11.06 -3.88
N LEU A 49 -0.79 -10.19 -4.76
CA LEU A 49 -2.10 -10.36 -5.41
C LEU A 49 -2.15 -11.60 -6.31
N LYS A 50 -1.05 -11.94 -6.99
CA LYS A 50 -0.96 -13.19 -7.74
C LYS A 50 -1.09 -14.39 -6.81
N LEU A 51 -0.39 -14.40 -5.67
CA LEU A 51 -0.49 -15.48 -4.68
C LEU A 51 -1.89 -15.57 -4.07
N MET A 52 -2.55 -14.43 -3.84
CA MET A 52 -3.96 -14.40 -3.38
C MET A 52 -4.91 -15.00 -4.41
N ALA A 53 -4.71 -14.71 -5.70
CA ALA A 53 -5.51 -15.28 -6.79
C ALA A 53 -5.30 -16.79 -6.95
N GLU A 54 -4.13 -17.29 -6.53
CA GLU A 54 -3.81 -18.72 -6.46
C GLU A 54 -4.23 -19.36 -5.12
N GLU A 55 -4.93 -18.63 -4.24
CA GLU A 55 -5.35 -19.05 -2.89
C GLU A 55 -4.18 -19.44 -1.95
N ARG A 56 -2.96 -19.02 -2.30
CA ARG A 56 -1.73 -19.27 -1.52
C ARG A 56 -1.56 -18.21 -0.43
N TYR A 57 -2.54 -18.11 0.46
CA TYR A 57 -2.62 -17.02 1.45
C TYR A 57 -1.44 -16.97 2.41
N ALA A 58 -0.92 -18.13 2.86
CA ALA A 58 0.26 -18.18 3.73
C ALA A 58 1.52 -17.60 3.03
N ASP A 59 1.67 -17.80 1.73
CA ASP A 59 2.79 -17.23 0.97
C ASP A 59 2.55 -15.75 0.66
N ALA A 60 1.31 -15.36 0.35
CA ALA A 60 0.94 -13.95 0.21
C ALA A 60 1.22 -13.16 1.49
N ALA A 61 0.92 -13.73 2.66
CA ALA A 61 1.23 -13.15 3.98
C ALA A 61 2.72 -12.85 4.14
N LYS A 62 3.62 -13.76 3.75
CA LYS A 62 5.08 -13.53 3.78
C LYS A 62 5.51 -12.39 2.85
N VAL A 63 4.84 -12.19 1.72
CA VAL A 63 5.13 -11.08 0.80
C VAL A 63 4.66 -9.76 1.40
N PHE A 64 3.46 -9.71 1.99
CA PHE A 64 2.95 -8.52 2.67
C PHE A 64 3.77 -8.16 3.91
N GLU A 65 4.23 -9.14 4.69
CA GLU A 65 5.15 -8.91 5.81
C GLU A 65 6.44 -8.21 5.34
N LYS A 66 7.07 -8.72 4.27
CA LYS A 66 8.26 -8.08 3.68
C LYS A 66 7.97 -6.66 3.18
N GLY A 67 6.79 -6.44 2.62
CA GLY A 67 6.30 -5.12 2.23
C GLY A 67 6.17 -4.18 3.43
N TYR A 68 5.53 -4.65 4.49
CA TYR A 68 5.36 -3.91 5.74
C TYR A 68 6.71 -3.50 6.33
N ARG A 69 7.65 -4.45 6.50
CA ARG A 69 9.00 -4.15 7.04
C ARG A 69 9.73 -3.10 6.21
N PHE A 70 9.66 -3.19 4.89
CA PHE A 70 10.28 -2.19 4.01
C PHE A 70 9.73 -0.78 4.26
N PHE A 71 8.41 -0.62 4.32
CA PHE A 71 7.79 0.70 4.54
C PHE A 71 7.88 1.17 5.99
N ASP A 72 8.04 0.25 6.94
CA ASP A 72 8.33 0.54 8.34
C ASP A 72 9.74 1.11 8.51
N GLU A 73 10.75 0.45 7.92
CA GLU A 73 12.15 0.90 7.94
C GLU A 73 12.34 2.20 7.12
N HIS A 74 11.55 2.39 6.06
CA HIS A 74 11.70 3.51 5.12
C HIS A 74 10.49 4.46 5.17
N ARG A 75 10.06 4.90 6.37
CA ARG A 75 8.90 5.82 6.52
C ARG A 75 8.98 7.07 5.64
N TRP A 76 10.19 7.59 5.39
CA TRP A 76 10.39 8.74 4.50
C TRP A 76 9.94 8.46 3.06
N TYR A 77 10.08 7.22 2.60
CA TYR A 77 9.71 6.82 1.25
C TYR A 77 8.19 6.87 1.06
N ASP A 78 7.42 6.41 2.04
CA ASP A 78 5.96 6.48 2.03
C ASP A 78 5.43 7.90 2.32
N ARG A 79 6.06 8.63 3.25
CA ARG A 79 5.71 10.03 3.53
C ARG A 79 5.85 10.93 2.29
N ASN A 80 6.82 10.65 1.42
CA ASN A 80 7.07 11.39 0.18
C ASN A 80 6.52 10.68 -1.07
N ARG A 81 5.50 9.81 -0.92
CA ARG A 81 4.93 8.97 -2.00
C ARG A 81 4.52 9.70 -3.27
N ALA A 82 4.11 10.96 -3.16
CA ALA A 82 3.78 11.78 -4.32
C ALA A 82 4.99 11.90 -5.27
N PHE A 83 6.19 11.95 -4.73
CA PHE A 83 7.44 12.08 -5.49
C PHE A 83 8.14 10.73 -5.69
N THR A 84 8.15 9.88 -4.66
CA THR A 84 8.87 8.61 -4.69
C THR A 84 8.10 7.49 -5.40
N MET A 85 6.77 7.54 -5.34
CA MET A 85 5.88 6.51 -5.88
C MET A 85 4.94 6.99 -6.97
N LEU A 86 4.85 8.32 -7.18
CA LEU A 86 3.86 8.95 -8.06
C LEU A 86 2.45 8.47 -7.72
N ASP A 87 2.22 8.28 -6.42
CA ASP A 87 0.95 7.86 -5.87
C ASP A 87 0.45 8.96 -4.92
N TYR A 88 -0.80 9.36 -5.15
CA TYR A 88 -1.52 10.35 -4.36
C TYR A 88 -2.65 9.69 -3.53
N SER A 89 -2.66 8.37 -3.43
CA SER A 89 -3.63 7.64 -2.61
C SER A 89 -3.58 8.13 -1.15
N GLY A 90 -4.76 8.22 -0.54
CA GLY A 90 -4.92 8.69 0.83
C GLY A 90 -4.43 7.69 1.89
N MET A 91 -4.19 6.43 1.52
CA MET A 91 -3.82 5.35 2.44
C MET A 91 -2.31 5.18 2.53
N ASP A 92 -1.79 5.00 3.74
CA ASP A 92 -0.38 4.70 3.99
C ASP A 92 -0.03 3.30 3.46
N TYR A 93 1.08 3.14 2.73
CA TYR A 93 1.45 1.82 2.20
C TYR A 93 1.81 0.86 3.33
N ARG A 94 2.40 1.34 4.42
CA ARG A 94 2.64 0.50 5.60
C ARG A 94 1.31 0.06 6.23
N GLU A 95 0.31 0.93 6.30
CA GLU A 95 -1.06 0.56 6.72
C GLU A 95 -1.62 -0.55 5.82
N MET A 96 -1.58 -0.34 4.51
CA MET A 96 -2.10 -1.30 3.54
C MET A 96 -1.37 -2.66 3.59
N MET A 97 -0.04 -2.66 3.74
CA MET A 97 0.73 -3.90 3.84
C MET A 97 0.45 -4.63 5.14
N LEU A 98 0.34 -3.91 6.26
CA LEU A 98 0.01 -4.50 7.57
C LEU A 98 -1.39 -5.12 7.58
N ALA A 99 -2.38 -4.38 7.09
CA ALA A 99 -3.75 -4.88 7.01
C ALA A 99 -3.85 -6.11 6.08
N ASN A 100 -3.21 -6.07 4.91
CA ASN A 100 -3.24 -7.22 4.00
C ASN A 100 -2.43 -8.42 4.51
N TRP A 101 -1.39 -8.20 5.30
CA TRP A 101 -0.69 -9.27 6.01
C TRP A 101 -1.65 -9.99 6.97
N ALA A 102 -2.39 -9.22 7.78
CA ALA A 102 -3.41 -9.75 8.68
C ALA A 102 -4.53 -10.49 7.92
N THR A 103 -5.05 -9.92 6.82
CA THR A 103 -6.06 -10.57 5.97
C THR A 103 -5.60 -11.95 5.51
N ASN A 104 -4.37 -12.04 4.98
CA ASN A 104 -3.86 -13.28 4.43
C ASN A 104 -3.55 -14.32 5.50
N LEU A 105 -3.17 -13.90 6.71
CA LEU A 105 -3.08 -14.82 7.85
C LEU A 105 -4.45 -15.37 8.26
N ALA A 106 -5.48 -14.53 8.29
CA ALA A 106 -6.85 -14.97 8.58
C ALA A 106 -7.35 -15.98 7.53
N LEU A 107 -7.12 -15.71 6.24
CA LEU A 107 -7.49 -16.61 5.14
C LEU A 107 -6.68 -17.91 5.15
N ALA A 108 -5.43 -17.87 5.64
CA ALA A 108 -4.61 -19.07 5.87
C ALA A 108 -5.00 -19.87 7.13
N GLY A 109 -5.97 -19.39 7.92
CA GLY A 109 -6.47 -20.05 9.13
C GLY A 109 -5.87 -19.54 10.44
N ASP A 110 -4.82 -18.71 10.41
CA ASP A 110 -4.20 -18.12 11.59
C ASP A 110 -4.95 -16.85 12.04
N LYS A 111 -6.18 -17.06 12.52
CA LYS A 111 -7.07 -15.97 12.93
C LYS A 111 -6.57 -15.23 14.17
N GLN A 112 -5.84 -15.90 15.07
CA GLN A 112 -5.30 -15.27 16.27
C GLN A 112 -4.26 -14.22 15.90
N LYS A 113 -3.26 -14.59 15.10
CA LYS A 113 -2.23 -13.66 14.65
C LYS A 113 -2.80 -12.55 13.78
N ALA A 114 -3.81 -12.85 12.97
CA ALA A 114 -4.52 -11.84 12.20
C ALA A 114 -5.15 -10.76 13.11
N ARG A 115 -5.82 -11.15 14.20
CA ARG A 115 -6.40 -10.20 15.18
C ARG A 115 -5.33 -9.33 15.82
N GLU A 116 -4.21 -9.91 16.25
CA GLU A 116 -3.08 -9.18 16.82
C GLU A 116 -2.57 -8.10 15.85
N LEU A 117 -2.36 -8.46 14.58
CA LEU A 117 -1.90 -7.53 13.56
C LEU A 117 -2.95 -6.46 13.21
N TYR A 118 -4.24 -6.80 13.21
CA TYR A 118 -5.28 -5.79 13.02
C TYR A 118 -5.34 -4.80 14.18
N ARG A 119 -5.16 -5.25 15.43
CA ARG A 119 -5.05 -4.35 16.59
C ARG A 119 -3.83 -3.44 16.46
N GLN A 120 -2.67 -4.01 16.13
CA GLN A 120 -1.46 -3.23 15.85
C GLN A 120 -1.70 -2.20 14.74
N CYS A 121 -2.44 -2.57 13.69
CA CYS A 121 -2.81 -1.64 12.62
C CYS A 121 -3.68 -0.49 13.14
N LEU A 122 -4.63 -0.76 14.03
CA LEU A 122 -5.48 0.27 14.64
C LEU A 122 -4.74 1.15 15.66
N GLU A 123 -3.72 0.63 16.35
CA GLU A 123 -2.83 1.45 17.18
C GLU A 123 -2.05 2.47 16.33
N LEU A 124 -1.56 2.05 15.17
CA LEU A 124 -0.78 2.89 14.26
C LEU A 124 -1.66 3.78 13.37
N TYR A 125 -2.85 3.31 13.02
CA TYR A 125 -3.79 3.92 12.09
C TYR A 125 -5.21 3.79 12.66
N PRO A 126 -5.59 4.62 13.65
CA PRO A 126 -6.87 4.52 14.33
C PRO A 126 -8.08 4.61 13.41
N GLU A 127 -7.95 5.24 12.24
CA GLU A 127 -9.00 5.38 11.22
C GLU A 127 -8.88 4.39 10.06
N SER A 128 -8.14 3.29 10.25
CA SER A 128 -7.93 2.31 9.18
C SER A 128 -9.25 1.71 8.69
N ARG A 129 -9.55 1.99 7.42
CA ARG A 129 -10.74 1.47 6.72
C ARG A 129 -10.62 -0.02 6.38
N LEU A 130 -9.43 -0.60 6.53
CA LEU A 130 -9.17 -2.03 6.32
C LEU A 130 -9.27 -2.79 7.66
N ALA A 131 -8.62 -2.30 8.71
CA ALA A 131 -8.50 -3.04 9.96
C ALA A 131 -9.79 -3.03 10.80
N LYS A 132 -10.50 -1.88 10.89
CA LYS A 132 -11.75 -1.78 11.68
C LYS A 132 -12.81 -2.83 11.29
N PRO A 133 -13.23 -2.94 10.01
CA PRO A 133 -14.25 -3.92 9.62
C PRO A 133 -13.75 -5.36 9.73
N ALA A 134 -12.48 -5.61 9.42
CA ALA A 134 -11.92 -6.96 9.49
C ALA A 134 -11.85 -7.49 10.92
N LEU A 135 -11.47 -6.66 11.89
CA LEU A 135 -11.43 -7.05 13.29
C LEU A 135 -12.83 -7.35 13.83
N ARG A 136 -13.84 -6.53 13.48
CA ARG A 136 -15.25 -6.81 13.83
C ARG A 136 -15.76 -8.14 13.28
N PHE A 137 -15.31 -8.52 12.09
CA PHE A 137 -15.69 -9.82 11.51
C PHE A 137 -15.01 -10.99 12.23
N LEU A 138 -13.75 -10.82 12.65
CA LEU A 138 -13.02 -11.84 13.39
C LEU A 138 -13.42 -11.92 14.87
N GLU A 139 -13.96 -10.86 15.42
CA GLU A 139 -14.43 -10.72 16.80
C GLU A 139 -15.86 -10.20 16.76
N PRO A 140 -16.82 -11.00 16.29
CA PRO A 140 -18.22 -10.63 16.42
C PRO A 140 -18.48 -10.40 17.90
N GLU A 141 -19.10 -9.27 18.25
CA GLU A 141 -19.60 -9.05 19.61
C GLU A 141 -20.37 -10.31 19.99
N SER A 142 -19.94 -10.95 21.08
CA SER A 142 -20.66 -12.08 21.64
C SER A 142 -22.13 -11.68 21.73
N SER A 143 -23.01 -12.48 21.13
CA SER A 143 -24.45 -12.32 21.20
C SER A 143 -24.92 -12.46 22.66
N ASP A 144 -24.74 -11.41 23.45
CA ASP A 144 -25.11 -11.30 24.86
C ASP A 144 -25.96 -10.06 25.09
N ASP A 145 -27.02 -9.94 24.28
CA ASP A 145 -28.17 -9.05 24.56
C ASP A 145 -29.50 -9.82 24.40
N GLY A 146 -29.45 -11.14 24.63
CA GLY A 146 -30.64 -12.02 24.66
C GLY A 146 -31.27 -12.16 26.05
N SER A 147 -30.71 -11.51 27.08
CA SER A 147 -31.07 -11.70 28.49
C SER A 147 -31.62 -10.45 29.18
N ARG A 148 -31.86 -9.34 28.46
CA ARG A 148 -32.40 -8.09 29.01
C ARG A 148 -33.80 -7.69 28.53
N ARG A 149 -34.59 -8.63 28.02
CA ARG A 149 -36.01 -8.42 27.68
C ARG A 149 -36.92 -9.52 28.23
N GLN A 150 -36.84 -9.78 29.53
CA GLN A 150 -37.92 -10.42 30.29
C GLN A 150 -37.88 -9.90 31.74
N VAL A 151 -38.37 -8.68 31.95
CA VAL A 151 -38.99 -8.24 33.21
C VAL A 151 -40.14 -7.31 32.84
#